data_AF-A0A1Y6D010-F1
#
_entry.id   AF-A0A1Y6D010-F1
#
_cell.length_a   1.000
_cell.length_b   1.000
_cell.length_c   1.000
_cell.angle_alpha   90.00
_cell.angle_beta   90.00
_cell.angle_gamma   90.00
#
_symmetry.space_group_name_H-M   'P 1'
#
loop_
_entity.id
_entity.type
_entity.pdbx_description
1 polymer ?
#
loop_
_entity_poly.entity_id
_entity_poly.type
_entity_poly.pdbx_seq_one_letter_code
_entity_poly.pdbx_strand_id
1 'polypeptide(L)' 'MNWNEFFSMGGYALYVWTSYGLMAVILVLNLLAPLKRHAEVLKTIARRLKQEAQRRPS' A
#
# COMPACT_ATOMS: atom_id res chain seq x y z
N MET A 1 -13.38 -28.61 16.86
CA MET A 1 -13.50 -27.16 16.60
C MET A 1 -13.60 -26.97 15.10
N ASN A 2 -14.80 -26.73 14.58
CA ASN A 2 -15.09 -26.73 13.15
C ASN A 2 -15.07 -25.30 12.59
N TRP A 3 -14.09 -24.99 11.75
CA TRP A 3 -14.08 -23.78 10.92
C TRP A 3 -15.38 -23.61 10.12
N ASN A 4 -16.03 -24.72 9.78
CA ASN A 4 -17.30 -24.72 9.07
C ASN A 4 -18.45 -24.07 9.85
N GLU A 5 -18.51 -24.16 11.19
CA GLU A 5 -19.53 -23.47 12.00
C GLU A 5 -19.33 -21.96 12.01
N PHE A 6 -18.08 -21.48 11.99
CA PHE A 6 -17.76 -20.05 11.92
C PHE A 6 -18.24 -19.39 10.62
N PHE A 7 -18.15 -20.09 9.49
CA PHE A 7 -18.68 -19.60 8.21
C PHE A 7 -20.19 -19.88 8.03
N SER A 8 -20.73 -20.88 8.72
CA SER A 8 -22.12 -21.33 8.57
C SER A 8 -23.09 -20.77 9.62
N MET A 9 -22.64 -19.93 10.56
CA MET A 9 -23.51 -19.07 11.38
C MET A 9 -24.12 -17.99 10.47
N GLY A 10 -25.14 -18.39 9.69
CA GLY A 10 -25.80 -17.64 8.62
C GLY A 10 -25.80 -16.12 8.82
N GLY A 11 -24.99 -15.43 8.00
CA GLY A 11 -24.99 -13.97 7.88
C GLY A 11 -23.94 -13.22 8.72
N TYR A 12 -23.54 -13.70 9.90
CA TYR A 12 -22.66 -12.92 10.79
C TYR A 12 -21.21 -12.84 10.31
N ALA A 13 -20.70 -13.91 9.70
CA ALA A 13 -19.36 -13.93 9.12
C ALA A 13 -19.18 -12.82 8.07
N LEU A 14 -20.21 -12.57 7.24
CA LEU A 14 -20.15 -11.52 6.22
C LEU A 14 -20.00 -10.12 6.82
N TYR A 15 -20.65 -9.81 7.95
CA TYR A 15 -20.51 -8.50 8.62
C TYR A 15 -19.10 -8.28 9.15
N VAL A 16 -18.50 -9.32 9.70
CA VAL A 16 -17.14 -9.26 10.26
C VAL A 16 -16.12 -9.10 9.13
N TRP A 17 -16.19 -9.96 8.10
CA TRP A 17 -15.28 -9.93 6.96
C TRP A 17 -15.43 -8.67 6.10
N THR A 18 -16.63 -8.10 5.95
CA THR A 18 -16.81 -6.83 5.22
C THR A 18 -16.22 -5.64 5.98
N SER A 19 -16.35 -5.61 7.31
CA SER A 19 -15.74 -4.56 8.15
C SER A 19 -14.21 -4.63 8.11
N TYR A 20 -13.64 -5.85 8.22
CA TYR A 20 -12.20 -6.07 8.03
C TYR A 20 -11.74 -5.79 6.61
N GLY A 21 -12.53 -6.15 5.60
CA GLY A 21 -12.26 -5.87 4.19
C GLY A 21 -12.22 -4.37 3.91
N LEU A 22 -13.18 -3.61 4.44
CA LEU A 22 -13.22 -2.15 4.30
C LEU A 22 -12.00 -1.50 4.98
N MET A 23 -11.67 -1.93 6.20
CA MET A 23 -10.46 -1.48 6.90
C MET A 23 -9.19 -1.80 6.10
N ALA A 24 -9.07 -3.02 5.57
CA ALA A 24 -7.93 -3.43 4.75
C ALA A 24 -7.82 -2.59 3.48
N VAL A 25 -8.95 -2.31 2.80
CA VAL A 25 -8.98 -1.43 1.62
C VAL A 25 -8.50 -0.03 1.97
N ILE A 26 -8.99 0.56 3.06
CA ILE A 26 -8.57 1.91 3.51
C ILE A 26 -7.07 1.91 3.82
N LEU A 27 -6.56 0.91 4.53
CA LEU A 27 -5.13 0.77 4.82
C LEU A 27 -4.31 0.64 3.54
N VAL A 28 -4.69 -0.24 2.62
CA VAL A 28 -3.99 -0.41 1.33
C VAL A 28 -3.96 0.90 0.55
N LEU A 29 -5.09 1.60 0.44
CA LEU A 29 -5.15 2.91 -0.23
C LEU A 29 -4.25 3.94 0.46
N ASN A 30 -4.24 3.96 1.80
CA ASN A 30 -3.41 4.86 2.58
C ASN A 30 -1.91 4.54 2.42
N LEU A 31 -1.53 3.27 2.31
CA LEU A 31 -0.15 2.83 2.08
C LEU A 31 0.30 3.05 0.62
N LEU A 32 -0.58 2.92 -0.37
CA LEU A 32 -0.23 3.14 -1.77
C LEU A 32 0.18 4.59 -2.06
N ALA A 33 -0.39 5.57 -1.34
CA ALA A 33 -0.07 6.98 -1.51
C ALA A 33 1.41 7.34 -1.19
N PRO A 34 1.97 6.98 -0.03
CA PRO A 34 3.38 7.21 0.27
C PRO A 34 4.27 6.39 -0.66
N LEU A 35 3.94 5.13 -0.96
CA LEU A 35 4.72 4.28 -1.89
C LEU A 35 4.96 4.96 -3.25
N LYS A 36 3.91 5.57 -3.83
CA LYS A 36 4.06 6.35 -5.08
C LYS A 36 4.90 7.62 -4.90
N ARG A 37 4.70 8.35 -3.79
CA ARG A 37 5.50 9.55 -3.47
C ARG A 37 6.98 9.23 -3.27
N HIS A 38 7.31 8.14 -2.59
CA HIS A 38 8.70 7.71 -2.37
C HIS A 38 9.40 7.42 -3.70
N ALA A 39 8.73 6.73 -4.63
CA ALA A 39 9.28 6.46 -5.96
C ALA A 39 9.58 7.74 -6.76
N GLU A 40 8.68 8.73 -6.74
CA GLU A 40 8.88 10.02 -7.43
C GLU A 40 10.01 10.86 -6.81
N VAL A 41 10.12 10.87 -5.47
CA VAL A 41 11.19 11.58 -4.77
C VAL A 41 12.56 10.97 -5.11
N LEU A 42 12.68 9.64 -5.04
CA LEU A 42 13.93 8.95 -5.40
C LEU A 42 14.33 9.20 -6.85
N LYS A 43 13.36 9.15 -7.78
CA LYS A 43 13.58 9.45 -9.19
C LYS A 43 14.07 10.88 -9.41
N THR A 44 13.53 11.84 -8.64
CA THR A 44 13.95 13.24 -8.70
C THR A 44 15.38 13.43 -8.19
N ILE A 45 15.73 12.78 -7.07
CA ILE A 45 17.09 12.81 -6.51
C ILE A 45 18.10 12.19 -7.49
N ALA A 46 17.80 11.01 -8.04
CA ALA A 46 18.66 10.34 -9.01
C ALA A 46 18.91 11.21 -10.26
N ARG A 47 17.89 11.93 -10.73
CA ARG A 47 18.02 12.83 -11.87
C ARG A 47 18.92 14.03 -11.56
N ARG A 48 18.86 14.59 -10.34
CA ARG A 48 19.72 15.70 -9.91
C ARG A 48 21.18 15.27 -9.78
N LEU A 49 21.44 14.13 -9.15
CA LEU A 49 22.79 13.57 -9.04
C LEU A 49 23.46 13.36 -10.41
N LYS A 50 22.70 12.86 -11.40
CA LYS A 50 23.20 12.69 -12.77
C LYS A 50 23.55 14.02 -13.43
N GLN A 51 22.76 15.07 -13.19
CA GLN A 51 23.03 16.41 -13.73
C GLN A 51 24.23 17.08 -13.06
N GLU A 52 24.41 16.92 -11.74
CA GLU A 52 25.58 17.42 -11.02
C GLU A 52 26.87 16.71 -11.44
N ALA A 53 26.82 15.39 -11.65
CA ALA A 53 27.94 14.62 -12.19
C ALA A 53 28.34 15.09 -13.61
N GLN A 54 27.36 15.44 -14.45
CA GLN A 54 27.62 15.96 -15.80
C GLN A 54 28.14 17.41 -15.80
N ARG A 55 27.81 18.20 -14.77
CA ARG A 55 28.20 19.61 -14.62
C ARG A 55 29.53 19.83 -13.91
N ARG A 56 30.19 18.77 -13.43
CA ARG A 56 31.62 18.81 -13.07
C ARG A 56 32.44 18.32 -14.27
N PRO A 57 32.77 19.18 -15.26
CA PRO A 57 33.89 18.90 -16.14
C PRO A 57 35.15 19.07 -15.28
N SER A 58 35.86 17.97 -15.10
CA SER A 58 37.25 17.94 -14.63
C SER A 58 38.17 18.62 -15.63
#